data_AF-A0A1G2YPA3-F1
#
_entry.id   AF-A0A1G2YPA3-F1
#
_cell.length_a   1.000
_cell.length_b   1.000
_cell.length_c   1.000
_cell.angle_alpha   90.00
_cell.angle_beta   90.00
_cell.angle_gamma   90.00
#
_symmetry.space_group_name_H-M   'P 1'
#
loop_
_entity.id
_entity.type
_entity.pdbx_description
1 polymer ?
#
loop_
_entity_poly.entity_id
_entity_poly.type
_entity_poly.pdbx_seq_one_letter_code
_entity_poly.pdbx_strand_id
1 'polypeptide(L)'
;MPYLERNLSYINPSEIDFDPHNPRGETEKQITSDKDFKRLVVSVKEFGVLEPIIVRKNGENGKLYILVDGERRWRASLKANLSEVPARIAKDEINGRILAYQVHKLRKDWTKITETKSIKTIISEIKEEQQGISEAELRKRIREITNSPPGEIRELLHLLKYDDDIIEQVIEGKTELQMSHLIQIEQSFMPKLKKKFPEIIKEYGEHDIRHILANKAAKGLLGGTRYIMDTFKYVFKHKEHHDEIRDLLVGFLQRKSEDIKDAFKKFQEITQELGDKGAKGKKKKKAKAKRKTIKKGTFVPPEVDQKSELVQIESDVISKNVFDLLFNYMREAVIDFEKRSESKFKDEPELQNFIYSVLRAMFMSVEFEDPTEKMCGKFNRLDFVLKDHKIIIEIKYVRDKTHAKKISEELSVDYLRYKQSPYGQTIINYIYDPNNHITNHGLYKKQLNKILRDAHNYIQ
;
A
#
# COMPACT_ATOMS: atom_id res chain seq x y z
N MET A 1 -16.67 19.87 -12.18
CA MET A 1 -16.89 19.93 -10.73
C MET A 1 -18.12 20.81 -10.39
N PRO A 2 -19.36 20.37 -10.66
CA PRO A 2 -20.55 21.24 -10.47
C PRO A 2 -21.11 21.23 -9.03
N TYR A 3 -20.67 20.31 -8.17
CA TYR A 3 -21.21 20.13 -6.82
C TYR A 3 -20.58 21.07 -5.77
N LEU A 4 -19.36 21.56 -5.99
CA LEU A 4 -18.64 22.38 -5.00
C LEU A 4 -19.11 23.84 -4.95
N GLU A 5 -19.89 24.33 -5.91
CA GLU A 5 -20.30 25.75 -5.96
C GLU A 5 -21.73 26.01 -5.45
N ARG A 6 -22.59 24.98 -5.28
CA ARG A 6 -24.03 25.25 -5.21
C ARG A 6 -24.65 25.58 -3.85
N ASN A 7 -23.95 25.52 -2.72
CA ASN A 7 -24.55 25.80 -1.40
C ASN A 7 -23.55 26.39 -0.40
N LEU A 8 -22.99 27.56 -0.71
CA LEU A 8 -22.28 28.34 0.31
C LEU A 8 -23.28 29.26 1.02
N SER A 9 -23.34 29.19 2.34
CA SER A 9 -24.17 30.04 3.17
C SER A 9 -23.30 30.71 4.23
N TYR A 10 -23.65 31.92 4.62
CA TYR A 10 -23.04 32.59 5.77
C TYR A 10 -23.98 32.41 6.95
N ILE A 11 -23.48 31.79 8.02
CA ILE A 11 -24.28 31.47 9.21
C ILE A 11 -23.57 31.97 10.45
N ASN A 12 -24.33 32.27 11.50
CA ASN A 12 -23.74 32.70 12.76
C ASN A 12 -23.05 31.50 13.45
N PRO A 13 -21.74 31.57 13.75
CA PRO A 13 -21.04 30.44 14.38
C PRO A 13 -21.60 30.07 15.76
N SER A 14 -22.32 30.99 16.42
CA SER A 14 -23.00 30.76 17.70
C SER A 14 -24.24 29.90 17.55
N GLU A 15 -24.79 29.73 16.35
CA GLU A 15 -25.93 28.84 16.01
C GLU A 15 -25.50 27.42 15.60
N ILE A 16 -24.21 27.09 15.79
CA ILE A 16 -23.66 25.78 15.49
C ILE A 16 -23.35 25.06 16.81
N ASP A 17 -23.87 23.84 16.96
CA ASP A 17 -23.53 22.91 18.02
C ASP A 17 -22.40 21.98 17.56
N PHE A 18 -21.57 21.58 18.53
CA PHE A 18 -20.54 20.58 18.31
C PHE A 18 -21.16 19.19 18.31
N ASP A 19 -20.80 18.34 17.34
CA ASP A 19 -21.13 16.92 17.40
C ASP A 19 -20.17 16.21 18.38
N PRO A 20 -20.66 15.67 19.52
CA PRO A 20 -19.84 14.90 20.46
C PRO A 20 -19.17 13.68 19.83
N HIS A 21 -19.68 13.18 18.70
CA HIS A 21 -19.15 12.04 17.97
C HIS A 21 -18.18 12.43 16.85
N ASN A 22 -17.64 13.66 16.88
CA ASN A 22 -16.65 14.10 15.89
C ASN A 22 -15.41 13.17 15.91
N PRO A 23 -15.09 12.49 14.80
CA PRO A 23 -14.05 11.46 14.76
C PRO A 23 -12.61 11.97 14.94
N ARG A 24 -12.38 13.29 14.91
CA ARG A 24 -11.02 13.86 15.09
C ARG A 24 -10.45 13.72 16.50
N GLY A 25 -11.28 13.53 17.52
CA GLY A 25 -10.85 13.14 18.87
C GLY A 25 -10.03 14.18 19.67
N GLU A 26 -9.69 15.35 19.11
CA GLU A 26 -9.08 16.44 19.87
C GLU A 26 -10.10 17.04 20.85
N THR A 27 -9.74 17.12 22.12
CA THR A 27 -10.55 17.84 23.11
C THR A 27 -10.44 19.35 22.92
N GLU A 28 -11.45 20.09 23.37
CA GLU A 28 -11.42 21.55 23.36
C GLU A 28 -10.17 22.12 24.06
N LYS A 29 -9.73 21.49 25.15
CA LYS A 29 -8.51 21.90 25.86
C LYS A 29 -7.26 21.73 25.00
N GLN A 30 -7.14 20.62 24.28
CA GLN A 30 -6.02 20.38 23.37
C GLN A 30 -5.97 21.46 22.28
N ILE A 31 -7.09 21.69 21.59
CA ILE A 31 -7.18 22.70 20.52
C ILE A 31 -6.83 24.09 21.04
N THR A 32 -7.40 24.49 22.17
CA THR A 32 -7.22 25.86 22.69
C THR A 32 -5.83 26.12 23.27
N SER A 33 -5.11 25.08 23.69
CA SER A 33 -3.73 25.16 24.16
C SER A 33 -2.68 25.19 23.04
N ASP A 34 -3.07 24.78 21.83
CA ASP A 34 -2.20 24.69 20.65
C ASP A 34 -1.74 26.09 20.16
N LYS A 35 -0.44 26.22 19.87
CA LYS A 35 0.16 27.46 19.35
C LYS A 35 -0.37 27.81 17.96
N ASP A 36 -0.58 26.83 17.10
CA ASP A 36 -1.09 27.05 15.74
C ASP A 36 -2.57 27.41 15.75
N PHE A 37 -3.32 26.96 16.75
CA PHE A 37 -4.70 27.44 16.95
C PHE A 37 -4.74 28.93 17.31
N LYS A 38 -3.82 29.43 18.16
CA LYS A 38 -3.74 30.88 18.45
C LYS A 38 -3.46 31.70 17.19
N ARG A 39 -2.57 31.22 16.33
CA ARG A 39 -2.29 31.85 15.02
C ARG A 39 -3.53 31.83 14.11
N LEU A 40 -4.25 30.71 14.10
CA LEU A 40 -5.50 30.59 13.35
C LEU A 40 -6.55 31.59 13.83
N VAL A 41 -6.71 31.82 15.14
CA VAL A 41 -7.64 32.83 15.67
C VAL A 41 -7.30 34.24 15.15
N VAL A 42 -6.03 34.62 15.15
CA VAL A 42 -5.58 35.92 14.61
C VAL A 42 -5.89 36.01 13.12
N SER A 43 -5.55 34.97 12.35
CA SER A 43 -5.82 34.93 10.91
C SER A 43 -7.31 34.98 10.59
N VAL A 44 -8.15 34.25 11.33
CA VAL A 44 -9.62 34.25 11.17
C VAL A 44 -10.20 35.61 11.53
N LYS A 45 -9.64 36.31 12.52
CA LYS A 45 -10.08 37.67 12.86
C LYS A 45 -9.74 38.69 11.78
N GLU A 46 -8.58 38.54 11.13
CA GLU A 46 -8.08 39.49 10.12
C GLU A 46 -8.67 39.23 8.72
N PHE A 47 -8.75 37.96 8.31
CA PHE A 47 -9.12 37.56 6.94
C PHE A 47 -10.43 36.80 6.85
N GLY A 48 -11.07 36.49 7.98
CA GLY A 48 -12.22 35.60 8.03
C GLY A 48 -11.84 34.13 7.82
N VAL A 49 -12.84 33.28 7.68
CA VAL A 49 -12.64 31.85 7.40
C VAL A 49 -12.54 31.65 5.88
N LEU A 50 -11.36 31.28 5.38
CA LEU A 50 -11.13 31.13 3.93
C LEU A 50 -11.73 29.85 3.34
N GLU A 51 -11.54 28.73 4.03
CA GLU A 51 -12.11 27.45 3.63
C GLU A 51 -13.43 27.27 4.39
N PRO A 52 -14.59 27.08 3.73
CA PRO A 52 -15.88 26.95 4.43
C PRO A 52 -15.92 25.75 5.38
N ILE A 53 -16.61 25.90 6.52
CA ILE A 53 -16.94 24.78 7.41
C ILE A 53 -18.06 23.93 6.82
N ILE A 54 -18.25 22.71 7.31
CA ILE A 54 -19.35 21.84 6.90
C ILE A 54 -20.26 21.63 8.09
N VAL A 55 -21.54 21.89 7.90
CA VAL A 55 -22.58 21.72 8.92
C VAL A 55 -23.76 20.97 8.32
N ARG A 56 -24.63 20.42 9.16
CA ARG A 56 -25.97 19.98 8.77
C ARG A 56 -27.01 20.68 9.63
N LYS A 57 -28.26 20.71 9.16
CA LYS A 57 -29.37 21.21 9.99
C LYS A 57 -29.54 20.32 11.22
N ASN A 58 -29.78 20.95 12.36
CA ASN A 58 -30.24 20.25 13.55
C ASN A 58 -31.76 20.03 13.44
N GLY A 59 -32.24 18.86 13.85
CA GLY A 59 -33.64 18.45 13.70
C GLY A 59 -34.57 19.25 14.59
N GLU A 60 -34.64 18.90 15.88
CA GLU A 60 -35.44 19.63 16.88
C GLU A 60 -34.74 19.64 18.24
N ASN A 61 -34.76 20.80 18.91
CA ASN A 61 -34.07 21.20 20.15
C ASN A 61 -32.53 21.30 20.08
N GLY A 62 -32.02 22.52 20.30
CA GLY A 62 -30.60 22.86 20.25
C GLY A 62 -30.38 24.05 19.32
N LYS A 63 -29.12 24.29 18.93
CA LYS A 63 -28.82 25.30 17.91
C LYS A 63 -29.23 24.82 16.52
N LEU A 64 -29.34 25.73 15.56
CA LEU A 64 -29.87 25.46 14.21
C LEU A 64 -29.03 24.48 13.38
N TYR A 65 -27.73 24.37 13.69
CA TYR A 65 -26.79 23.57 12.93
C TYR A 65 -25.95 22.66 13.83
N ILE A 66 -25.51 21.53 13.30
CA ILE A 66 -24.51 20.66 13.91
C ILE A 66 -23.26 20.65 13.01
N LEU A 67 -22.09 20.85 13.61
CA LEU A 67 -20.82 20.83 12.92
C LEU A 67 -20.46 19.41 12.46
N VAL A 68 -20.10 19.27 11.19
CA VAL A 68 -19.61 18.01 10.59
C VAL A 68 -18.10 18.05 10.33
N ASP A 69 -17.56 19.15 9.80
CA ASP A 69 -16.11 19.34 9.60
C ASP A 69 -15.69 20.80 9.79
N GLY A 70 -14.44 21.00 10.21
CA GLY A 70 -13.83 22.32 10.36
C GLY A 70 -13.80 22.85 11.80
N GLU A 71 -13.77 21.97 12.80
CA GLU A 71 -13.82 22.34 14.23
C GLU A 71 -12.86 23.47 14.63
N ARG A 72 -11.59 23.40 14.25
CA ARG A 72 -10.60 24.43 14.58
C ARG A 72 -10.99 25.79 13.96
N ARG A 73 -11.54 25.83 12.74
CA ARG A 73 -12.03 27.06 12.08
C ARG A 73 -13.29 27.60 12.79
N TRP A 74 -14.23 26.74 13.13
CA TRP A 74 -15.43 27.12 13.87
C TRP A 74 -15.10 27.69 15.25
N ARG A 75 -14.29 26.99 16.05
CA ARG A 75 -13.84 27.47 17.37
C ARG A 75 -13.04 28.76 17.27
N ALA A 76 -12.17 28.90 16.26
CA ALA A 76 -11.43 30.13 16.02
C ALA A 76 -12.37 31.31 15.71
N SER A 77 -13.44 31.07 14.95
CA SER A 77 -14.45 32.07 14.61
C SER A 77 -15.24 32.54 15.82
N LEU A 78 -15.61 31.61 16.71
CA LEU A 78 -16.21 31.95 18.01
C LEU A 78 -15.27 32.83 18.84
N LYS A 79 -13.98 32.48 18.96
CA LYS A 79 -13.00 33.29 19.69
C LYS A 79 -12.70 34.65 19.04
N ALA A 80 -12.80 34.72 17.72
CA ALA A 80 -12.66 35.97 16.97
C ALA A 80 -13.92 36.84 17.02
N ASN A 81 -15.01 36.37 17.64
CA ASN A 81 -16.33 37.02 17.70
C ASN A 81 -16.88 37.38 16.31
N LEU A 82 -16.70 36.50 15.32
CA LEU A 82 -17.30 36.70 14.00
C LEU A 82 -18.82 36.55 14.08
N SER A 83 -19.55 37.47 13.44
CA SER A 83 -21.01 37.41 13.32
C SER A 83 -21.47 36.33 12.34
N GLU A 84 -20.66 36.03 11.34
CA GLU A 84 -20.97 35.08 10.28
C GLU A 84 -19.72 34.33 9.81
N VAL A 85 -19.89 33.07 9.39
CA VAL A 85 -18.85 32.25 8.79
C VAL A 85 -19.37 31.55 7.53
N PRO A 86 -18.54 31.41 6.48
CA PRO A 86 -18.89 30.60 5.32
C PRO A 86 -19.02 29.13 5.71
N ALA A 87 -20.17 28.55 5.41
CA ALA A 87 -20.53 27.18 5.72
C ALA A 87 -21.20 26.49 4.52
N ARG A 88 -20.93 25.20 4.37
CA ARG A 88 -21.64 24.30 3.47
C ARG A 88 -22.67 23.53 4.29
N ILE A 89 -23.94 23.70 3.95
CA ILE A 89 -25.04 23.01 4.63
C ILE A 89 -25.31 21.68 3.91
N ALA A 90 -24.92 20.59 4.56
CA ALA A 90 -25.19 19.23 4.14
C ALA A 90 -26.67 18.87 4.31
N LYS A 91 -27.15 17.98 3.45
CA LYS A 91 -28.54 17.50 3.49
C LYS A 91 -28.83 16.63 4.72
N ASP A 92 -27.86 15.81 5.07
CA ASP A 92 -27.90 14.79 6.13
C ASP A 92 -26.46 14.48 6.59
N GLU A 93 -26.34 13.59 7.58
CA GLU A 93 -25.05 13.17 8.18
C GLU A 93 -24.10 12.57 7.14
N ILE A 94 -24.58 11.59 6.36
CA ILE A 94 -23.77 10.89 5.35
C ILE A 94 -23.29 11.87 4.28
N ASN A 95 -24.18 12.73 3.79
CA ASN A 95 -23.83 13.77 2.83
C ASN A 95 -22.76 14.73 3.39
N GLY A 96 -22.87 15.08 4.67
CA GLY A 96 -21.86 15.90 5.35
C GLY A 96 -20.49 15.23 5.37
N ARG A 97 -20.42 13.94 5.70
CA ARG A 97 -19.16 13.17 5.69
C ARG A 97 -18.59 12.99 4.29
N ILE A 98 -19.44 12.81 3.27
CA ILE A 98 -19.01 12.76 1.87
C ILE A 98 -18.38 14.10 1.44
N LEU A 99 -19.02 15.23 1.79
CA LEU A 99 -18.46 16.56 1.52
C LEU A 99 -17.12 16.76 2.24
N ALA A 100 -17.04 16.35 3.52
CA ALA A 100 -15.80 16.42 4.28
C ALA A 100 -14.70 15.57 3.63
N TYR A 101 -15.02 14.34 3.22
CA TYR A 101 -14.11 13.47 2.50
C TYR A 101 -13.60 14.13 1.21
N GLN A 102 -14.49 14.70 0.39
CA GLN A 102 -14.12 15.34 -0.88
C GLN A 102 -13.23 16.56 -0.67
N VAL A 103 -13.44 17.32 0.40
CA VAL A 103 -12.60 18.46 0.77
C VAL A 103 -11.21 18.00 1.23
N HIS A 104 -11.15 17.00 2.11
CA HIS A 104 -9.86 16.46 2.57
C HIS A 104 -9.08 15.78 1.43
N LYS A 105 -9.76 15.23 0.41
CA LYS A 105 -9.13 14.58 -0.76
C LYS A 105 -8.20 15.50 -1.53
N LEU A 106 -8.45 16.80 -1.47
CA LEU A 106 -7.69 17.82 -2.17
C LEU A 106 -6.47 18.30 -1.35
N ARG A 107 -6.30 17.82 -0.12
CA ARG A 107 -5.20 18.22 0.77
C ARG A 107 -3.97 17.33 0.56
N LYS A 108 -2.78 17.95 0.56
CA LYS A 108 -1.50 17.27 0.32
C LYS A 108 -1.09 16.31 1.45
N ASP A 109 -1.58 16.54 2.65
CA ASP A 109 -1.23 15.82 3.89
C ASP A 109 -2.16 14.65 4.21
N TRP A 110 -3.18 14.38 3.38
CA TRP A 110 -4.10 13.29 3.68
C TRP A 110 -3.53 11.91 3.31
N THR A 111 -3.17 11.13 4.32
CA THR A 111 -2.56 9.81 4.13
C THR A 111 -3.58 8.78 3.63
N LYS A 112 -3.09 7.76 2.91
CA LYS A 112 -3.94 6.68 2.39
C LYS A 112 -4.70 5.93 3.49
N ILE A 113 -4.08 5.75 4.65
CA ILE A 113 -4.72 5.15 5.84
C ILE A 113 -5.94 5.97 6.26
N THR A 114 -5.76 7.27 6.42
CA THR A 114 -6.83 8.17 6.86
C THR A 114 -7.94 8.26 5.81
N GLU A 115 -7.60 8.27 4.52
CA GLU A 115 -8.56 8.19 3.42
C GLU A 115 -9.39 6.89 3.51
N THR A 116 -8.72 5.74 3.67
CA THR A 116 -9.38 4.43 3.76
C THR A 116 -10.29 4.34 4.97
N LYS A 117 -9.86 4.83 6.14
CA LYS A 117 -10.70 4.87 7.35
C LYS A 117 -11.92 5.78 7.18
N SER A 118 -11.74 6.97 6.59
CA SER A 118 -12.85 7.88 6.31
C SER A 118 -13.89 7.24 5.39
N ILE A 119 -13.45 6.57 4.32
CA ILE A 119 -14.37 5.81 3.46
C ILE A 119 -15.01 4.63 4.20
N LYS A 120 -14.27 3.94 5.06
CA LYS A 120 -14.80 2.83 5.86
C LYS A 120 -16.01 3.28 6.69
N THR A 121 -15.90 4.41 7.38
CA THR A 121 -16.98 5.01 8.17
C THR A 121 -18.17 5.42 7.31
N ILE A 122 -17.94 6.09 6.19
CA ILE A 122 -19.03 6.48 5.27
C ILE A 122 -19.77 5.24 4.76
N ILE A 123 -19.03 4.16 4.45
CA ILE A 123 -19.59 2.92 3.93
C ILE A 123 -20.33 2.10 4.98
N SER A 124 -19.89 2.12 6.25
CA SER A 124 -20.66 1.50 7.34
C SER A 124 -22.00 2.20 7.54
N GLU A 125 -22.00 3.54 7.59
CA GLU A 125 -23.23 4.32 7.75
C GLU A 125 -24.21 4.11 6.59
N ILE A 126 -23.73 4.10 5.34
CA ILE A 126 -24.57 3.79 4.16
C ILE A 126 -25.21 2.40 4.28
N LYS A 127 -24.46 1.41 4.78
CA LYS A 127 -24.99 0.04 4.95
C LYS A 127 -26.01 -0.06 6.08
N GLU A 128 -25.86 0.74 7.13
CA GLU A 128 -26.80 0.81 8.24
C GLU A 128 -28.11 1.48 7.82
N GLU A 129 -28.04 2.59 7.07
CA GLU A 129 -29.23 3.28 6.54
C GLU A 129 -29.93 2.47 5.45
N GLN A 130 -29.16 1.81 4.57
CA GLN A 130 -29.68 1.02 3.45
C GLN A 130 -29.39 -0.47 3.67
N GLN A 131 -30.13 -1.07 4.60
CA GLN A 131 -30.02 -2.51 4.87
C GLN A 131 -30.23 -3.33 3.60
N GLY A 132 -29.27 -4.21 3.30
CA GLY A 132 -29.32 -5.07 2.11
C GLY A 132 -28.82 -4.42 0.81
N ILE A 133 -28.16 -3.26 0.87
CA ILE A 133 -27.51 -2.64 -0.30
C ILE A 133 -26.62 -3.65 -1.05
N SER A 134 -26.83 -3.75 -2.37
CA SER A 134 -26.05 -4.67 -3.21
C SER A 134 -24.60 -4.21 -3.37
N GLU A 135 -23.68 -5.15 -3.59
CA GLU A 135 -22.27 -4.81 -3.83
C GLU A 135 -22.10 -3.93 -5.09
N ALA A 136 -22.96 -4.10 -6.10
CA ALA A 136 -22.95 -3.29 -7.31
C ALA A 136 -23.33 -1.83 -7.04
N GLU A 137 -24.38 -1.60 -6.25
CA GLU A 137 -24.78 -0.24 -5.85
C GLU A 137 -23.72 0.38 -4.93
N LEU A 138 -23.14 -0.39 -4.02
CA LEU A 138 -22.06 0.09 -3.16
C LEU A 138 -20.83 0.54 -3.97
N ARG A 139 -20.43 -0.22 -4.99
CA ARG A 139 -19.36 0.16 -5.94
C ARG A 139 -19.66 1.47 -6.64
N LYS A 140 -20.91 1.67 -7.06
CA LYS A 140 -21.36 2.91 -7.69
C LYS A 140 -21.26 4.09 -6.72
N ARG A 141 -21.71 3.93 -5.46
CA ARG A 141 -21.61 4.99 -4.44
C ARG A 141 -20.17 5.34 -4.09
N ILE A 142 -19.31 4.33 -3.89
CA ILE A 142 -17.88 4.59 -3.70
C ILE A 142 -17.30 5.38 -4.87
N ARG A 143 -17.64 5.01 -6.11
CA ARG A 143 -17.18 5.75 -7.29
C ARG A 143 -17.63 7.21 -7.29
N GLU A 144 -18.88 7.48 -6.94
CA GLU A 144 -19.43 8.84 -6.85
C GLU A 144 -18.74 9.66 -5.75
N ILE A 145 -18.39 9.02 -4.63
CA ILE A 145 -17.71 9.66 -3.50
C ILE A 145 -16.24 9.93 -3.82
N THR A 146 -15.51 8.92 -4.28
CA THR A 146 -14.05 8.94 -4.41
C THR A 146 -13.57 9.42 -5.76
N ASN A 147 -14.38 9.32 -6.81
CA ASN A 147 -13.97 9.50 -8.20
C ASN A 147 -12.78 8.59 -8.60
N SER A 148 -12.58 7.46 -7.91
CA SER A 148 -11.51 6.50 -8.20
C SER A 148 -11.85 5.55 -9.35
N PRO A 149 -10.85 5.01 -10.07
CA PRO A 149 -11.06 4.00 -11.10
C PRO A 149 -11.59 2.67 -10.51
N PRO A 150 -12.23 1.82 -11.33
CA PRO A 150 -12.81 0.54 -10.85
C PRO A 150 -11.83 -0.42 -10.17
N GLY A 151 -10.54 -0.37 -10.52
CA GLY A 151 -9.49 -1.17 -9.89
C GLY A 151 -9.28 -0.79 -8.42
N GLU A 152 -9.07 0.50 -8.15
CA GLU A 152 -8.93 1.03 -6.79
C GLU A 152 -10.19 0.80 -5.95
N ILE A 153 -11.38 0.95 -6.54
CA ILE A 153 -12.64 0.68 -5.82
C ILE A 153 -12.70 -0.79 -5.37
N ARG A 154 -12.28 -1.71 -6.24
CA ARG A 154 -12.25 -3.14 -5.91
C ARG A 154 -11.28 -3.41 -4.76
N GLU A 155 -10.08 -2.85 -4.83
CA GLU A 155 -9.07 -2.95 -3.77
C GLU A 155 -9.57 -2.38 -2.44
N LEU A 156 -10.16 -1.20 -2.47
CA LEU A 156 -10.75 -0.56 -1.31
C LEU A 156 -11.84 -1.46 -0.69
N LEU A 157 -12.77 -1.97 -1.49
CA LEU A 157 -13.80 -2.90 -1.01
C LEU A 157 -13.26 -4.15 -0.34
N HIS A 158 -12.08 -4.63 -0.75
CA HIS A 158 -11.41 -5.73 -0.06
C HIS A 158 -10.83 -5.29 1.28
N LEU A 159 -10.14 -4.14 1.33
CA LEU A 159 -9.60 -3.57 2.57
C LEU A 159 -10.68 -3.29 3.61
N LEU A 160 -11.81 -2.72 3.21
CA LEU A 160 -12.89 -2.32 4.12
C LEU A 160 -13.54 -3.48 4.90
N LYS A 161 -13.23 -4.74 4.55
CA LYS A 161 -13.69 -5.94 5.27
C LYS A 161 -12.82 -6.33 6.46
N TYR A 162 -11.66 -5.67 6.61
CA TYR A 162 -10.68 -5.97 7.65
C TYR A 162 -10.63 -4.84 8.69
N ASP A 163 -10.06 -5.16 9.84
CA ASP A 163 -9.85 -4.21 10.92
C ASP A 163 -8.80 -3.15 10.58
N ASP A 164 -8.85 -2.05 11.34
CA ASP A 164 -8.01 -0.88 11.08
C ASP A 164 -6.52 -1.19 11.22
N ASP A 165 -6.14 -2.08 12.14
CA ASP A 165 -4.76 -2.54 12.32
C ASP A 165 -4.25 -3.34 11.11
N ILE A 166 -5.11 -4.18 10.52
CA ILE A 166 -4.79 -4.95 9.31
C ILE A 166 -4.69 -4.02 8.08
N ILE A 167 -5.59 -3.04 7.97
CA ILE A 167 -5.55 -2.02 6.92
C ILE A 167 -4.25 -1.22 7.00
N GLU A 168 -3.88 -0.77 8.21
CA GLU A 168 -2.63 -0.05 8.48
C GLU A 168 -1.42 -0.91 8.08
N GLN A 169 -1.35 -2.16 8.51
CA GLN A 169 -0.25 -3.07 8.16
C GLN A 169 -0.06 -3.22 6.64
N VAL A 170 -1.15 -3.33 5.88
CA VAL A 170 -1.09 -3.43 4.41
C VAL A 170 -0.64 -2.14 3.75
N ILE A 171 -1.15 -0.99 4.22
CA ILE A 171 -0.84 0.30 3.61
C ILE A 171 0.59 0.74 3.96
N GLU A 172 1.05 0.50 5.19
CA GLU A 172 2.40 0.85 5.62
C GLU A 172 3.47 -0.11 5.08
N GLY A 173 3.10 -1.37 4.78
CA GLY A 173 4.02 -2.35 4.22
C GLY A 173 5.09 -2.87 5.21
N LYS A 174 4.86 -2.72 6.52
CA LYS A 174 5.82 -3.13 7.58
C LYS A 174 5.85 -4.64 7.84
N THR A 175 4.97 -5.42 7.21
CA THR A 175 4.86 -6.87 7.43
C THR A 175 4.84 -7.63 6.09
N GLU A 176 4.90 -8.96 6.15
CA GLU A 176 4.70 -9.83 4.97
C GLU A 176 3.27 -9.77 4.41
N LEU A 177 2.34 -9.14 5.14
CA LEU A 177 0.97 -8.94 4.66
C LEU A 177 0.95 -7.94 3.51
N GLN A 178 0.21 -8.28 2.46
CA GLN A 178 0.13 -7.51 1.23
C GLN A 178 -1.33 -7.48 0.79
N MET A 179 -1.73 -6.46 0.03
CA MET A 179 -3.08 -6.35 -0.54
C MET A 179 -3.50 -7.64 -1.28
N SER A 180 -2.57 -8.24 -2.01
CA SER A 180 -2.81 -9.47 -2.77
C SER A 180 -3.17 -10.67 -1.87
N HIS A 181 -2.70 -10.71 -0.62
CA HIS A 181 -3.12 -11.72 0.36
C HIS A 181 -4.59 -11.55 0.72
N LEU A 182 -5.03 -10.33 1.04
CA LEU A 182 -6.43 -10.02 1.38
C LEU A 182 -7.37 -10.36 0.23
N ILE A 183 -6.98 -10.03 -1.01
CA ILE A 183 -7.72 -10.37 -2.22
C ILE A 183 -7.86 -11.89 -2.35
N GLN A 184 -6.79 -12.66 -2.16
CA GLN A 184 -6.85 -14.12 -2.28
C GLN A 184 -7.68 -14.78 -1.18
N ILE A 185 -7.66 -14.25 0.06
CA ILE A 185 -8.56 -14.70 1.12
C ILE A 185 -10.02 -14.52 0.68
N GLU A 186 -10.36 -13.35 0.14
CA GLU A 186 -11.73 -13.03 -0.29
C GLU A 186 -12.19 -13.75 -1.56
N GLN A 187 -11.28 -14.09 -2.48
CA GLN A 187 -11.62 -14.75 -3.74
C GLN A 187 -11.53 -16.28 -3.67
N SER A 188 -10.49 -16.79 -3.01
CA SER A 188 -10.12 -18.20 -3.09
C SER A 188 -10.52 -19.01 -1.85
N PHE A 189 -10.69 -18.37 -0.69
CA PHE A 189 -10.99 -19.01 0.59
C PHE A 189 -12.42 -18.76 1.06
N MET A 190 -12.77 -17.51 1.40
CA MET A 190 -14.04 -17.16 2.06
C MET A 190 -15.29 -17.66 1.33
N PRO A 191 -15.44 -17.50 -0.01
CA PRO A 191 -16.63 -17.97 -0.71
C PRO A 191 -16.77 -19.50 -0.70
N LYS A 192 -15.64 -20.21 -0.80
CA LYS A 192 -15.63 -21.68 -0.78
C LYS A 192 -15.88 -22.21 0.62
N LEU A 193 -15.30 -21.59 1.64
CA LEU A 193 -15.55 -21.90 3.04
C LEU A 193 -17.04 -21.71 3.37
N LYS A 194 -17.61 -20.56 3.03
CA LYS A 194 -19.04 -20.27 3.26
C LYS A 194 -19.97 -21.27 2.56
N LYS A 195 -19.63 -21.69 1.35
CA LYS A 195 -20.43 -22.64 0.57
C LYS A 195 -20.30 -24.09 1.06
N LYS A 196 -19.11 -24.52 1.48
CA LYS A 196 -18.81 -25.92 1.78
C LYS A 196 -18.79 -26.28 3.27
N PHE A 197 -18.44 -25.31 4.11
CA PHE A 197 -18.29 -25.46 5.56
C PHE A 197 -18.98 -24.30 6.31
N PRO A 198 -20.30 -24.09 6.10
CA PRO A 198 -21.04 -23.02 6.77
C PRO A 198 -20.98 -23.13 8.31
N GLU A 199 -20.77 -24.32 8.86
CA GLU A 199 -20.58 -24.56 10.29
C GLU A 199 -19.33 -23.89 10.86
N ILE A 200 -18.22 -23.82 10.10
CA ILE A 200 -17.01 -23.09 10.53
C ILE A 200 -17.30 -21.59 10.58
N ILE A 201 -18.06 -21.06 9.61
CA ILE A 201 -18.48 -19.66 9.63
C ILE A 201 -19.37 -19.35 10.83
N LYS A 202 -20.25 -20.27 11.23
CA LYS A 202 -21.10 -20.12 12.42
C LYS A 202 -20.30 -20.19 13.73
N GLU A 203 -19.25 -21.01 13.78
CA GLU A 203 -18.41 -21.21 14.96
C GLU A 203 -17.47 -20.01 15.20
N TYR A 204 -16.79 -19.53 14.16
CA TYR A 204 -15.77 -18.47 14.28
C TYR A 204 -16.29 -17.08 13.87
N GLY A 205 -17.29 -16.98 13.00
CA GLY A 205 -17.66 -15.72 12.36
C GLY A 205 -16.73 -15.34 11.20
N GLU A 206 -17.26 -14.64 10.20
CA GLU A 206 -16.46 -14.26 9.03
C GLU A 206 -15.34 -13.26 9.37
N HIS A 207 -15.56 -12.41 10.38
CA HIS A 207 -14.63 -11.39 10.82
C HIS A 207 -13.37 -12.00 11.46
N ASP A 208 -13.54 -12.90 12.44
CA ASP A 208 -12.41 -13.55 13.10
C ASP A 208 -11.59 -14.41 12.12
N ILE A 209 -12.25 -15.09 11.17
CA ILE A 209 -11.54 -15.87 10.15
C ILE A 209 -10.65 -14.96 9.29
N ARG A 210 -11.16 -13.80 8.84
CA ARG A 210 -10.38 -12.81 8.11
C ARG A 210 -9.20 -12.32 8.93
N HIS A 211 -9.43 -11.97 10.19
CA HIS A 211 -8.40 -11.48 11.10
C HIS A 211 -7.30 -12.55 11.35
N ILE A 212 -7.68 -13.82 11.57
CA ILE A 212 -6.74 -14.93 11.74
C ILE A 212 -5.86 -15.12 10.49
N LEU A 213 -6.47 -15.14 9.30
CA LEU A 213 -5.74 -15.35 8.05
C LEU A 213 -4.83 -14.17 7.72
N ALA A 214 -5.28 -12.94 7.93
CA ALA A 214 -4.46 -11.75 7.74
C ALA A 214 -3.23 -11.77 8.67
N ASN A 215 -3.42 -12.09 9.96
CA ASN A 215 -2.32 -12.24 10.91
C ASN A 215 -1.36 -13.38 10.57
N LYS A 216 -1.85 -14.48 10.00
CA LYS A 216 -0.99 -15.55 9.49
C LYS A 216 -0.17 -15.08 8.30
N ALA A 217 -0.75 -14.33 7.36
CA ALA A 217 -0.01 -13.74 6.26
C ALA A 217 1.04 -12.73 6.74
N ALA A 218 0.71 -11.86 7.71
CA ALA A 218 1.65 -10.91 8.30
C ALA A 218 2.89 -11.59 8.89
N LYS A 219 2.74 -12.82 9.38
CA LYS A 219 3.82 -13.67 9.93
C LYS A 219 4.51 -14.57 8.89
N GLY A 220 4.17 -14.44 7.60
CA GLY A 220 4.71 -15.30 6.54
C GLY A 220 4.15 -16.73 6.52
N LEU A 221 3.17 -17.06 7.37
CA LEU A 221 2.61 -18.41 7.53
C LEU A 221 1.64 -18.83 6.42
N LEU A 222 1.28 -17.92 5.51
CA LEU A 222 0.49 -18.24 4.31
C LEU A 222 1.35 -18.40 3.04
N GLY A 223 2.64 -18.09 3.11
CA GLY A 223 3.50 -18.05 1.93
C GLY A 223 3.00 -17.08 0.85
N GLY A 224 3.47 -17.25 -0.38
CA GLY A 224 3.08 -16.38 -1.49
C GLY A 224 1.65 -16.61 -1.99
N THR A 225 1.02 -15.57 -2.54
CA THR A 225 -0.38 -15.58 -2.99
C THR A 225 -0.75 -16.66 -3.99
N ARG A 226 0.16 -17.03 -4.91
CA ARG A 226 -0.05 -18.15 -5.83
C ARG A 226 -0.20 -19.48 -5.08
N TYR A 227 0.64 -19.69 -4.07
CA TYR A 227 0.58 -20.89 -3.24
C TYR A 227 -0.73 -20.97 -2.46
N ILE A 228 -1.19 -19.85 -1.88
CA ILE A 228 -2.49 -19.75 -1.21
C ILE A 228 -3.63 -20.17 -2.14
N MET A 229 -3.66 -19.57 -3.34
CA MET A 229 -4.68 -19.85 -4.35
C MET A 229 -4.73 -21.33 -4.73
N ASP A 230 -3.57 -21.91 -5.06
CA ASP A 230 -3.47 -23.31 -5.49
C ASP A 230 -3.83 -24.28 -4.36
N THR A 231 -3.32 -24.02 -3.16
CA THR A 231 -3.61 -24.80 -1.94
C THR A 231 -5.10 -24.81 -1.65
N PHE A 232 -5.74 -23.64 -1.55
CA PHE A 232 -7.17 -23.58 -1.26
C PHE A 232 -8.01 -24.18 -2.37
N LYS A 233 -7.64 -23.96 -3.64
CA LYS A 233 -8.32 -24.61 -4.78
C LYS A 233 -8.24 -26.14 -4.68
N TYR A 234 -7.10 -26.69 -4.28
CA TYR A 234 -6.90 -28.12 -4.11
C TYR A 234 -7.70 -28.68 -2.92
N VAL A 235 -7.58 -28.07 -1.73
CA VAL A 235 -8.29 -28.48 -0.50
C VAL A 235 -9.79 -28.49 -0.75
N PHE A 236 -10.34 -27.39 -1.27
CA PHE A 236 -11.77 -27.29 -1.56
C PHE A 236 -12.21 -28.09 -2.80
N LYS A 237 -11.37 -28.85 -3.50
CA LYS A 237 -11.82 -29.68 -4.64
C LYS A 237 -12.40 -31.02 -4.19
N HIS A 238 -11.79 -31.63 -3.18
CA HIS A 238 -12.11 -32.97 -2.70
C HIS A 238 -13.35 -32.90 -1.80
N LYS A 239 -14.51 -33.35 -2.29
CA LYS A 239 -15.78 -33.30 -1.54
C LYS A 239 -15.97 -34.53 -0.65
N GLU A 240 -15.31 -35.62 -1.01
CA GLU A 240 -15.33 -36.94 -0.41
C GLU A 240 -14.65 -37.01 0.97
N HIS A 241 -13.93 -35.96 1.37
CA HIS A 241 -13.19 -35.87 2.63
C HIS A 241 -13.67 -34.69 3.50
N HIS A 242 -14.99 -34.50 3.59
CA HIS A 242 -15.56 -33.30 4.21
C HIS A 242 -15.14 -33.16 5.68
N ASP A 243 -15.32 -34.18 6.50
CA ASP A 243 -14.99 -34.13 7.94
C ASP A 243 -13.49 -33.93 8.18
N GLU A 244 -12.62 -34.62 7.43
CA GLU A 244 -11.17 -34.47 7.58
C GLU A 244 -10.68 -33.09 7.15
N ILE A 245 -11.26 -32.52 6.07
CA ILE A 245 -10.96 -31.15 5.65
C ILE A 245 -11.43 -30.16 6.71
N ARG A 246 -12.61 -30.39 7.29
CA ARG A 246 -13.16 -29.54 8.35
C ARG A 246 -12.20 -29.50 9.54
N ASP A 247 -11.80 -30.65 10.06
CA ASP A 247 -10.89 -30.75 11.21
C ASP A 247 -9.54 -30.09 10.93
N LEU A 248 -9.04 -30.24 9.71
CA LEU A 248 -7.79 -29.62 9.28
C LEU A 248 -7.90 -28.09 9.19
N LEU A 249 -9.00 -27.58 8.62
CA LEU A 249 -9.27 -26.14 8.55
C LEU A 249 -9.45 -25.53 9.94
N VAL A 250 -10.20 -26.19 10.83
CA VAL A 250 -10.38 -25.75 12.22
C VAL A 250 -9.03 -25.75 12.94
N GLY A 251 -8.26 -26.82 12.84
CA GLY A 251 -6.93 -26.90 13.44
C GLY A 251 -5.99 -25.81 12.92
N PHE A 252 -6.04 -25.52 11.62
CA PHE A 252 -5.27 -24.45 11.00
C PHE A 252 -5.66 -23.06 11.51
N LEU A 253 -6.96 -22.78 11.64
CA LEU A 253 -7.46 -21.50 12.16
C LEU A 253 -7.11 -21.32 13.65
N GLN A 254 -7.23 -22.37 14.46
CA GLN A 254 -6.93 -22.31 15.90
C GLN A 254 -5.44 -22.19 16.21
N ARG A 255 -4.58 -22.91 15.47
CA ARG A 255 -3.13 -22.94 15.75
C ARG A 255 -2.45 -21.71 15.14
N LYS A 256 -2.25 -20.68 15.96
CA LYS A 256 -1.64 -19.39 15.53
C LYS A 256 -0.33 -19.54 14.74
N SER A 257 0.53 -20.48 15.11
CA SER A 257 1.84 -20.71 14.48
C SER A 257 1.84 -21.74 13.35
N GLU A 258 0.69 -22.34 13.01
CA GLU A 258 0.66 -23.34 11.95
C GLU A 258 0.79 -22.68 10.58
N ASP A 259 1.79 -23.14 9.82
CA ASP A 259 2.06 -22.78 8.43
C ASP A 259 1.07 -23.50 7.50
N ILE A 260 0.58 -22.79 6.49
CA ILE A 260 -0.29 -23.36 5.46
C ILE A 260 0.33 -24.58 4.76
N LYS A 261 1.66 -24.64 4.63
CA LYS A 261 2.39 -25.77 4.03
C LYS A 261 2.29 -27.02 4.89
N ASP A 262 2.39 -26.87 6.20
CA ASP A 262 2.26 -27.98 7.13
C ASP A 262 0.84 -28.51 7.16
N ALA A 263 -0.15 -27.60 7.17
CA ALA A 263 -1.55 -27.96 7.04
C ALA A 263 -1.83 -28.66 5.70
N PHE A 264 -1.29 -28.13 4.60
CA PHE A 264 -1.47 -28.71 3.27
C PHE A 264 -0.83 -30.10 3.12
N LYS A 265 0.36 -30.31 3.71
CA LYS A 265 1.01 -31.62 3.71
C LYS A 265 0.16 -32.67 4.44
N LYS A 266 -0.39 -32.34 5.62
CA LYS A 266 -1.32 -33.22 6.33
C LYS A 266 -2.55 -33.54 5.49
N PHE A 267 -3.06 -32.57 4.73
CA PHE A 267 -4.17 -32.80 3.82
C PHE A 267 -3.82 -33.80 2.71
N GLN A 268 -2.64 -33.65 2.09
CA GLN A 268 -2.17 -34.57 1.05
C GLN A 268 -1.97 -36.00 1.58
N GLU A 269 -1.48 -36.14 2.81
CA GLU A 269 -1.34 -37.44 3.48
C GLU A 269 -2.71 -38.11 3.66
N ILE A 270 -3.73 -37.37 4.10
CA ILE A 270 -5.11 -37.87 4.26
C ILE A 270 -5.70 -38.34 2.93
N THR A 271 -5.58 -37.53 1.87
CA THR A 271 -6.15 -37.89 0.55
C THR A 271 -5.43 -39.06 -0.10
N GLN A 272 -4.12 -39.19 0.09
CA GLN A 272 -3.34 -40.34 -0.38
C GLN A 272 -3.69 -41.62 0.40
N GLU A 273 -3.75 -41.55 1.73
CA GLU A 273 -4.06 -42.71 2.58
C GLU A 273 -5.49 -43.25 2.36
N LEU A 274 -6.46 -42.39 2.02
CA LEU A 274 -7.83 -42.78 1.74
C LEU A 274 -8.02 -43.23 0.28
N GLY A 275 -7.30 -42.64 -0.67
CA GLY A 275 -7.22 -43.11 -2.06
C GLY A 275 -6.65 -44.53 -2.17
N ASP A 276 -5.63 -44.85 -1.35
CA ASP A 276 -5.05 -46.20 -1.30
C ASP A 276 -5.95 -47.22 -0.58
N LYS A 277 -6.85 -46.79 0.31
CA LYS A 277 -7.83 -47.66 0.97
C LYS A 277 -8.97 -48.11 0.04
N GLY A 278 -9.24 -47.39 -1.06
CA GLY A 278 -10.15 -47.83 -2.12
C GLY A 278 -9.57 -48.94 -3.01
N ALA A 279 -8.24 -49.09 -3.05
CA ALA A 279 -7.54 -50.03 -3.93
C ALA A 279 -7.07 -51.32 -3.26
N LYS A 280 -7.16 -51.46 -1.93
CA LYS A 280 -6.72 -52.67 -1.23
C LYS A 280 -7.64 -53.06 -0.07
N GLY A 281 -8.65 -53.85 -0.41
CA GLY A 281 -9.14 -54.85 0.53
C GLY A 281 -7.98 -55.73 1.02
N LYS A 282 -7.99 -56.03 2.32
CA LYS A 282 -7.08 -56.93 3.06
C LYS A 282 -5.65 -56.40 3.32
N LYS A 283 -5.42 -55.89 4.54
CA LYS A 283 -4.69 -56.62 5.62
C LYS A 283 -4.46 -55.73 6.85
N LYS A 284 -4.83 -56.25 8.02
CA LYS A 284 -4.40 -55.79 9.36
C LYS A 284 -2.88 -55.89 9.51
N LYS A 285 -2.23 -54.93 10.20
CA LYS A 285 -1.52 -55.07 11.50
C LYS A 285 -0.45 -53.98 11.75
N LYS A 286 -0.60 -53.30 12.90
CA LYS A 286 0.35 -53.01 14.00
C LYS A 286 1.68 -52.24 13.78
N ALA A 287 1.86 -51.26 14.70
CA ALA A 287 3.09 -50.85 15.44
C ALA A 287 4.16 -50.04 14.65
N LYS A 288 4.98 -49.13 15.19
CA LYS A 288 5.33 -48.66 16.55
C LYS A 288 6.12 -47.32 16.44
N ALA A 289 6.28 -46.63 17.56
CA ALA A 289 6.82 -45.28 17.79
C ALA A 289 8.27 -44.96 17.34
N LYS A 290 8.58 -43.65 17.24
CA LYS A 290 9.87 -43.05 17.65
C LYS A 290 9.71 -41.57 18.07
N ARG A 291 9.72 -41.32 19.39
CA ARG A 291 9.97 -40.01 20.00
C ARG A 291 11.47 -39.70 19.90
N LYS A 292 11.84 -38.51 19.42
CA LYS A 292 13.18 -37.92 19.62
C LYS A 292 13.06 -36.77 20.63
N THR A 293 13.77 -36.92 21.74
CA THR A 293 14.01 -35.91 22.77
C THR A 293 14.95 -34.83 22.23
N ILE A 294 14.56 -33.56 22.36
CA ILE A 294 15.43 -32.40 22.10
C ILE A 294 15.89 -31.85 23.46
N LYS A 295 17.22 -31.74 23.63
CA LYS A 295 17.87 -31.16 24.82
C LYS A 295 17.56 -29.66 24.90
N LYS A 296 17.13 -29.19 26.09
CA LYS A 296 17.06 -27.77 26.42
C LYS A 296 18.48 -27.23 26.61
N GLY A 297 18.92 -26.37 25.70
CA GLY A 297 19.98 -25.39 25.95
C GLY A 297 19.33 -24.01 26.06
N THR A 298 19.58 -23.31 27.15
CA THR A 298 19.21 -21.90 27.33
C THR A 298 20.08 -21.06 26.41
N PHE A 299 19.47 -20.46 25.38
CA PHE A 299 20.09 -19.43 24.56
C PHE A 299 19.79 -18.08 25.21
N VAL A 300 20.83 -17.37 25.65
CA VAL A 300 20.75 -15.95 26.02
C VAL A 300 21.21 -15.17 24.80
N PRO A 301 20.33 -14.40 24.12
CA PRO A 301 20.75 -13.56 23.00
C PRO A 301 21.67 -12.44 23.50
N PRO A 302 22.72 -12.06 22.75
CA PRO A 302 23.47 -10.85 23.06
C PRO A 302 22.54 -9.63 22.89
N GLU A 303 22.67 -8.64 23.77
CA GLU A 303 22.03 -7.34 23.61
C GLU A 303 22.58 -6.68 22.33
N VAL A 304 21.86 -6.84 21.24
CA VAL A 304 22.07 -6.11 19.99
C VAL A 304 21.31 -4.80 20.12
N ASP A 305 21.98 -3.69 19.88
CA ASP A 305 21.39 -2.34 19.90
C ASP A 305 20.37 -2.22 18.74
N GLN A 306 19.14 -2.65 19.00
CA GLN A 306 18.03 -2.68 18.03
C GLN A 306 17.74 -1.30 17.45
N LYS A 307 18.15 -0.21 18.12
CA LYS A 307 17.96 1.14 17.64
C LYS A 307 18.83 1.46 16.43
N SER A 308 20.08 1.01 16.38
CA SER A 308 20.93 1.25 15.21
C SER A 308 20.48 0.42 14.01
N GLU A 309 20.06 -0.83 14.24
CA GLU A 309 19.60 -1.74 13.18
C GLU A 309 18.25 -1.29 12.59
N LEU A 310 17.30 -0.85 13.43
CA LEU A 310 16.02 -0.31 12.98
C LEU A 310 16.18 1.02 12.22
N VAL A 311 17.07 1.91 12.66
CA VAL A 311 17.38 3.16 11.93
C VAL A 311 18.02 2.87 10.57
N GLN A 312 18.86 1.83 10.49
CA GLN A 312 19.52 1.43 9.26
C GLN A 312 18.53 0.75 8.29
N ILE A 313 17.62 -0.09 8.80
CA ILE A 313 16.52 -0.69 8.03
C ILE A 313 15.52 0.37 7.55
N GLU A 314 15.14 1.33 8.41
CA GLU A 314 14.27 2.45 8.02
C GLU A 314 14.93 3.32 6.96
N SER A 315 16.23 3.61 7.09
CA SER A 315 17.01 4.33 6.08
C SER A 315 17.08 3.58 4.74
N ASP A 316 17.24 2.25 4.76
CA ASP A 316 17.30 1.40 3.56
C ASP A 316 15.92 1.26 2.88
N VAL A 317 14.84 1.22 3.65
CA VAL A 317 13.46 1.17 3.12
C VAL A 317 13.04 2.52 2.55
N ILE A 318 13.38 3.63 3.23
CA ILE A 318 13.11 4.99 2.76
C ILE A 318 13.91 5.27 1.48
N SER A 319 15.20 4.91 1.44
CA SER A 319 16.04 5.13 0.25
C SER A 319 15.57 4.31 -0.95
N LYS A 320 15.20 3.03 -0.76
CA LYS A 320 14.66 2.18 -1.83
C LYS A 320 13.34 2.73 -2.40
N ASN A 321 12.45 3.23 -1.54
CA ASN A 321 11.20 3.87 -1.99
C ASN A 321 11.45 5.16 -2.77
N VAL A 322 12.48 5.94 -2.39
CA VAL A 322 12.87 7.16 -3.11
C VAL A 322 13.44 6.82 -4.50
N PHE A 323 14.28 5.78 -4.62
CA PHE A 323 14.81 5.36 -5.93
C PHE A 323 13.75 4.73 -6.83
N ASP A 324 12.82 3.96 -6.26
CA ASP A 324 11.68 3.45 -7.01
C ASP A 324 10.76 4.58 -7.48
N LEU A 325 10.59 5.64 -6.68
CA LEU A 325 9.86 6.85 -7.09
C LEU A 325 10.59 7.60 -8.21
N LEU A 326 11.91 7.79 -8.08
CA LEU A 326 12.75 8.42 -9.11
C LEU A 326 12.68 7.66 -10.43
N PHE A 327 12.81 6.32 -10.38
CA PHE A 327 12.66 5.46 -11.55
C PHE A 327 11.26 5.57 -12.16
N ASN A 328 10.21 5.48 -11.36
CA ASN A 328 8.84 5.60 -11.87
C ASN A 328 8.63 6.95 -12.55
N TYR A 329 9.18 8.05 -12.01
CA TYR A 329 9.08 9.36 -12.63
C TYR A 329 9.81 9.43 -13.99
N MET A 330 11.05 8.92 -14.06
CA MET A 330 11.79 8.80 -15.33
C MET A 330 11.02 7.94 -16.35
N ARG A 331 10.46 6.81 -15.90
CA ARG A 331 9.68 5.89 -16.73
C ARG A 331 8.43 6.55 -17.30
N GLU A 332 7.63 7.18 -16.44
CA GLU A 332 6.41 7.87 -16.87
C GLU A 332 6.75 9.04 -17.81
N ALA A 333 7.83 9.79 -17.56
CA ALA A 333 8.26 10.85 -18.45
C ALA A 333 8.62 10.33 -19.86
N VAL A 334 9.35 9.21 -19.95
CA VAL A 334 9.68 8.55 -21.22
C VAL A 334 8.41 8.06 -21.93
N ILE A 335 7.49 7.41 -21.21
CA ILE A 335 6.21 6.94 -21.75
C ILE A 335 5.38 8.12 -22.29
N ASP A 336 5.29 9.21 -21.54
CA ASP A 336 4.52 10.39 -21.92
C ASP A 336 5.13 11.13 -23.11
N PHE A 337 6.46 11.18 -23.19
CA PHE A 337 7.15 11.71 -24.37
C PHE A 337 6.82 10.89 -25.61
N GLU A 338 7.02 9.57 -25.58
CA GLU A 338 6.76 8.68 -26.73
C GLU A 338 5.32 8.76 -27.23
N LYS A 339 4.35 8.86 -26.31
CA LYS A 339 2.93 9.02 -26.66
C LYS A 339 2.66 10.35 -27.36
N ARG A 340 3.33 11.43 -26.96
CA ARG A 340 3.10 12.78 -27.51
C ARG A 340 3.88 13.04 -28.79
N SER A 341 5.09 12.50 -28.89
CA SER A 341 5.95 12.62 -30.07
C SER A 341 5.60 11.59 -31.15
N GLU A 342 4.75 10.62 -30.83
CA GLU A 342 4.45 9.43 -31.65
C GLU A 342 5.73 8.71 -32.14
N SER A 343 6.82 8.84 -31.40
CA SER A 343 8.13 8.30 -31.78
C SER A 343 8.94 7.89 -30.55
N LYS A 344 9.69 6.81 -30.69
CA LYS A 344 10.64 6.35 -29.66
C LYS A 344 11.96 7.09 -29.79
N PHE A 345 12.72 7.10 -28.70
CA PHE A 345 14.12 7.53 -28.72
C PHE A 345 14.90 6.67 -29.74
N LYS A 346 15.75 7.32 -30.54
CA LYS A 346 16.51 6.68 -31.62
C LYS A 346 17.77 6.00 -31.11
N ASP A 347 18.40 6.61 -30.12
CA ASP A 347 19.67 6.18 -29.57
C ASP A 347 19.84 6.58 -28.09
N GLU A 348 20.95 6.13 -27.50
CA GLU A 348 21.32 6.39 -26.11
C GLU A 348 21.50 7.89 -25.82
N PRO A 349 22.20 8.69 -26.65
CA PRO A 349 22.32 10.13 -26.44
C PRO A 349 20.98 10.89 -26.44
N GLU A 350 20.04 10.56 -27.32
CA GLU A 350 18.72 11.21 -27.34
C GLU A 350 17.94 10.93 -26.04
N LEU A 351 17.99 9.67 -25.57
CA LEU A 351 17.40 9.26 -24.30
C LEU A 351 18.08 9.95 -23.11
N GLN A 352 19.41 9.99 -23.08
CA GLN A 352 20.18 10.66 -22.02
C GLN A 352 19.84 12.15 -21.95
N ASN A 353 19.81 12.88 -23.07
CA ASN A 353 19.45 14.30 -23.09
C ASN A 353 18.03 14.57 -22.57
N PHE A 354 17.09 13.69 -22.88
CA PHE A 354 15.74 13.78 -22.36
C PHE A 354 15.69 13.55 -20.85
N ILE A 355 16.31 12.46 -20.37
CA ILE A 355 16.37 12.15 -18.93
C ILE A 355 17.12 13.24 -18.17
N TYR A 356 18.17 13.84 -18.75
CA TYR A 356 18.85 14.99 -18.17
C TYR A 356 17.88 16.15 -17.91
N SER A 357 17.04 16.47 -18.89
CA SER A 357 16.06 17.56 -18.79
C SER A 357 15.04 17.28 -17.69
N VAL A 358 14.63 16.02 -17.53
CA VAL A 358 13.75 15.55 -16.44
C VAL A 358 14.44 15.68 -15.08
N LEU A 359 15.67 15.18 -14.95
CA LEU A 359 16.44 15.21 -13.71
C LEU A 359 16.77 16.65 -13.28
N ARG A 360 17.08 17.55 -14.22
CA ARG A 360 17.39 18.95 -13.94
C ARG A 360 16.19 19.72 -13.37
N ALA A 361 14.97 19.31 -13.71
CA ALA A 361 13.77 19.88 -13.11
C ALA A 361 13.58 19.44 -11.65
N MET A 362 14.18 18.32 -11.26
CA MET A 362 14.06 17.72 -9.92
C MET A 362 15.26 18.02 -9.01
N PHE A 363 16.46 18.12 -9.58
CA PHE A 363 17.72 18.27 -8.88
C PHE A 363 18.50 19.45 -9.44
N MET A 364 18.69 20.49 -8.62
CA MET A 364 19.44 21.68 -9.02
C MET A 364 20.94 21.40 -9.26
N SER A 365 21.48 20.32 -8.68
CA SER A 365 22.90 19.95 -8.68
C SER A 365 23.23 18.77 -9.60
N VAL A 366 22.37 18.43 -10.57
CA VAL A 366 22.66 17.33 -11.51
C VAL A 366 23.76 17.76 -12.47
N GLU A 367 24.82 16.96 -12.54
CA GLU A 367 25.88 17.13 -13.53
C GLU A 367 25.76 16.05 -14.61
N PHE A 368 25.79 16.51 -15.87
CA PHE A 368 25.76 15.68 -17.06
C PHE A 368 27.16 15.60 -17.66
N GLU A 369 27.60 14.39 -18.00
CA GLU A 369 28.97 14.14 -18.49
C GLU A 369 30.08 14.63 -17.53
N ASP A 370 29.94 14.38 -16.21
CA ASP A 370 31.00 14.74 -15.25
C ASP A 370 32.28 13.93 -15.57
N PRO A 371 33.41 14.58 -15.93
CA PRO A 371 34.65 13.86 -16.13
C PRO A 371 35.10 13.28 -14.79
N THR A 372 35.18 11.96 -14.68
CA THR A 372 35.75 11.33 -13.48
C THR A 372 37.16 11.83 -13.21
N GLU A 373 37.56 11.92 -11.93
CA GLU A 373 38.98 12.03 -11.57
C GLU A 373 39.80 10.95 -12.29
N LYS A 374 41.04 11.29 -12.65
CA LYS A 374 41.89 10.53 -13.56
C LYS A 374 42.34 9.20 -12.93
N MET A 375 41.56 8.15 -13.09
CA MET A 375 41.89 6.80 -12.61
C MET A 375 42.39 5.94 -13.77
N CYS A 376 43.62 5.43 -13.65
CA CYS A 376 44.29 4.60 -14.68
C CYS A 376 44.43 5.26 -16.08
N GLY A 377 44.61 6.58 -16.14
CA GLY A 377 45.06 7.27 -17.36
C GLY A 377 44.00 7.47 -18.46
N LYS A 378 42.72 7.15 -18.23
CA LYS A 378 41.62 7.45 -19.15
C LYS A 378 40.55 8.26 -18.44
N PHE A 379 39.99 9.26 -19.13
CA PHE A 379 38.78 9.95 -18.70
C PHE A 379 37.59 9.08 -19.06
N ASN A 380 36.74 8.73 -18.09
CA ASN A 380 35.43 8.15 -18.35
C ASN A 380 34.38 9.22 -18.06
N ARG A 381 33.35 9.28 -18.90
CA ARG A 381 32.20 10.16 -18.69
C ARG A 381 31.17 9.38 -17.88
N LEU A 382 30.73 9.96 -16.77
CA LEU A 382 29.55 9.48 -16.05
C LEU A 382 28.31 10.06 -16.73
N ASP A 383 27.28 9.25 -16.94
CA ASP A 383 26.05 9.73 -17.56
C ASP A 383 25.40 10.82 -16.70
N PHE A 384 25.14 10.53 -15.42
CA PHE A 384 24.67 11.53 -14.46
C PHE A 384 25.25 11.34 -13.07
N VAL A 385 25.59 12.45 -12.42
CA VAL A 385 25.98 12.48 -11.00
C VAL A 385 25.11 13.48 -10.24
N LEU A 386 24.46 13.00 -9.19
CA LEU A 386 23.80 13.86 -8.20
C LEU A 386 24.75 14.00 -7.01
N LYS A 387 25.67 14.97 -7.08
CA LYS A 387 26.77 15.13 -6.11
C LYS A 387 26.29 15.26 -4.67
N ASP A 388 25.29 16.10 -4.44
CA ASP A 388 24.68 16.35 -3.12
C ASP A 388 24.05 15.10 -2.50
N HIS A 389 23.73 14.11 -3.34
CA HIS A 389 23.08 12.87 -2.94
C HIS A 389 23.99 11.65 -3.06
N LYS A 390 25.21 11.79 -3.60
CA LYS A 390 26.14 10.69 -3.88
C LYS A 390 25.47 9.54 -4.65
N ILE A 391 24.70 9.92 -5.68
CA ILE A 391 24.04 9.00 -6.59
C ILE A 391 24.69 9.12 -7.97
N ILE A 392 25.00 7.98 -8.57
CA ILE A 392 25.38 7.86 -9.98
C ILE A 392 24.23 7.17 -10.71
N ILE A 393 23.79 7.75 -11.83
CA ILE A 393 22.77 7.15 -12.70
C ILE A 393 23.42 6.84 -14.03
N GLU A 394 23.36 5.58 -14.42
CA GLU A 394 23.86 5.04 -15.69
C GLU A 394 22.68 4.67 -16.58
N ILE A 395 22.70 5.10 -17.85
CA ILE A 395 21.62 4.86 -18.81
C ILE A 395 22.13 3.97 -19.93
N LYS A 396 21.40 2.88 -20.23
CA LYS A 396 21.70 2.00 -21.36
C LYS A 396 20.53 1.88 -22.32
N TYR A 397 20.79 2.06 -23.61
CA TYR A 397 19.82 1.84 -24.69
C TYR A 397 20.03 0.47 -25.35
N VAL A 398 19.00 -0.38 -25.37
CA VAL A 398 19.09 -1.69 -26.02
C VAL A 398 18.88 -1.57 -27.53
N ARG A 399 19.98 -1.53 -28.28
CA ARG A 399 19.99 -1.43 -29.76
C ARG A 399 19.52 -2.69 -30.48
N ASP A 400 19.96 -3.86 -30.01
CA ASP A 400 19.66 -5.15 -30.62
C ASP A 400 19.87 -6.32 -29.61
N LYS A 401 19.54 -7.55 -30.04
CA LYS A 401 19.67 -8.77 -29.20
C LYS A 401 21.11 -9.13 -28.84
N THR A 402 22.09 -8.72 -29.64
CA THR A 402 23.52 -8.93 -29.36
C THR A 402 23.98 -7.94 -28.30
N HIS A 403 23.58 -6.68 -28.43
CA HIS A 403 23.82 -5.64 -27.43
C HIS A 403 23.21 -5.99 -26.07
N ALA A 404 21.97 -6.49 -26.06
CA ALA A 404 21.28 -6.94 -24.84
C ALA A 404 22.09 -7.96 -24.02
N LYS A 405 22.91 -8.81 -24.67
CA LYS A 405 23.76 -9.79 -23.98
C LYS A 405 25.02 -9.18 -23.37
N LYS A 406 25.47 -8.02 -23.87
CA LYS A 406 26.69 -7.33 -23.44
C LYS A 406 26.45 -6.29 -22.36
N ILE A 407 25.24 -5.74 -22.26
CA ILE A 407 24.88 -4.71 -21.27
C ILE A 407 25.24 -5.12 -19.83
N SER A 408 25.04 -6.38 -19.45
CA SER A 408 25.44 -6.84 -18.11
C SER A 408 26.95 -6.76 -17.87
N GLU A 409 27.76 -7.03 -18.90
CA GLU A 409 29.23 -6.95 -18.82
C GLU A 409 29.68 -5.49 -18.74
N GLU A 410 29.10 -4.63 -19.58
CA GLU A 410 29.35 -3.18 -19.60
C GLU A 410 29.02 -2.56 -18.22
N LEU A 411 27.80 -2.78 -17.72
CA LEU A 411 27.38 -2.29 -16.40
C LEU A 411 28.23 -2.85 -15.25
N SER A 412 28.79 -4.07 -15.38
CA SER A 412 29.68 -4.63 -14.36
C SER A 412 31.04 -3.93 -14.32
N VAL A 413 31.57 -3.61 -15.49
CA VAL A 413 32.81 -2.85 -15.62
C VAL A 413 32.64 -1.44 -15.05
N ASP A 414 31.51 -0.81 -15.34
CA ASP A 414 31.19 0.54 -14.89
C ASP A 414 30.88 0.59 -13.38
N TYR A 415 30.13 -0.38 -12.86
CA TYR A 415 29.84 -0.52 -11.43
C TYR A 415 31.10 -0.63 -10.56
N LEU A 416 32.09 -1.43 -10.98
CA LEU A 416 33.36 -1.55 -10.25
C LEU A 416 34.13 -0.24 -10.17
N ARG A 417 34.01 0.62 -11.20
CA ARG A 417 34.63 1.94 -11.23
C ARG A 417 33.85 2.93 -10.38
N TYR A 418 32.53 2.93 -10.49
CA TYR A 418 31.65 3.87 -9.77
C TYR A 418 31.75 3.68 -8.26
N LYS A 419 31.89 2.45 -7.79
CA LYS A 419 32.15 2.18 -6.36
C LYS A 419 33.41 2.82 -5.79
N GLN A 420 34.39 3.15 -6.64
CA GLN A 420 35.62 3.82 -6.23
C GLN A 420 35.49 5.36 -6.25
N SER A 421 34.39 5.88 -6.80
CA SER A 421 34.10 7.32 -6.84
C SER A 421 33.60 7.81 -5.48
N PRO A 422 33.97 9.04 -5.04
CA PRO A 422 33.40 9.65 -3.83
C PRO A 422 31.88 9.87 -3.90
N TYR A 423 31.30 9.82 -5.10
CA TYR A 423 29.87 9.98 -5.36
C TYR A 423 29.14 8.66 -5.64
N GLY A 424 29.81 7.51 -5.61
CA GLY A 424 29.23 6.21 -5.96
C GLY A 424 28.61 5.45 -4.79
N GLN A 425 28.04 6.17 -3.81
CA GLN A 425 27.41 5.53 -2.65
C GLN A 425 26.14 4.78 -3.07
N THR A 426 25.40 5.32 -4.03
CA THR A 426 24.28 4.64 -4.69
C THR A 426 24.46 4.66 -6.20
N ILE A 427 24.24 3.52 -6.85
CA ILE A 427 24.31 3.38 -8.31
C ILE A 427 22.93 2.97 -8.83
N ILE A 428 22.41 3.69 -9.80
CA ILE A 428 21.14 3.40 -10.46
C ILE A 428 21.43 3.08 -11.92
N ASN A 429 21.03 1.90 -12.39
CA ASN A 429 21.14 1.52 -13.79
C ASN A 429 19.74 1.55 -14.41
N TYR A 430 19.55 2.40 -15.41
CA TYR A 430 18.32 2.54 -16.17
C TYR A 430 18.51 1.98 -17.58
N ILE A 431 17.89 0.84 -17.86
CA ILE A 431 17.99 0.14 -19.14
C ILE A 431 16.70 0.35 -19.92
N TYR A 432 16.77 0.98 -21.07
CA TYR A 432 15.64 1.23 -21.96
C TYR A 432 15.69 0.26 -23.14
N ASP A 433 14.70 -0.64 -23.23
CA ASP A 433 14.59 -1.69 -24.24
C ASP A 433 13.34 -1.48 -25.12
N PRO A 434 13.36 -0.47 -26.02
CA PRO A 434 12.17 -0.05 -26.76
C PRO A 434 11.57 -1.17 -27.62
N ASN A 435 12.39 -2.13 -28.04
CA ASN A 435 12.03 -3.16 -28.99
C ASN A 435 11.96 -4.56 -28.37
N ASN A 436 11.98 -4.67 -27.03
CA ASN A 436 11.92 -5.94 -26.30
C ASN A 436 12.98 -6.97 -26.75
N HIS A 437 14.21 -6.50 -26.98
CA HIS A 437 15.34 -7.36 -27.32
C HIS A 437 15.78 -8.24 -26.15
N ILE A 438 15.50 -7.83 -24.91
CA ILE A 438 15.63 -8.65 -23.71
C ILE A 438 14.35 -9.50 -23.56
N THR A 439 14.48 -10.81 -23.74
CA THR A 439 13.32 -11.73 -23.80
C THR A 439 12.52 -11.82 -22.49
N ASN A 440 13.15 -11.57 -21.34
CA ASN A 440 12.48 -11.58 -20.04
C ASN A 440 13.13 -10.57 -19.10
N HIS A 441 12.60 -9.35 -19.08
CA HIS A 441 13.08 -8.26 -18.23
C HIS A 441 13.12 -8.65 -16.74
N GLY A 442 12.14 -9.40 -16.24
CA GLY A 442 12.09 -9.83 -14.85
C GLY A 442 13.22 -10.80 -14.46
N LEU A 443 13.53 -11.76 -15.34
CA LEU A 443 14.64 -12.69 -15.14
C LEU A 443 15.99 -11.97 -15.29
N TYR A 444 16.11 -11.10 -16.30
CA TYR A 444 17.31 -10.31 -16.56
C TYR A 444 17.64 -9.37 -15.40
N LYS A 445 16.63 -8.65 -14.86
CA LYS A 445 16.77 -7.82 -13.65
C LYS A 445 17.22 -8.65 -12.44
N LYS A 446 16.67 -9.85 -12.24
CA LYS A 446 17.13 -10.77 -11.17
C LYS A 446 18.57 -11.22 -11.34
N GLN A 447 19.04 -11.39 -12.58
CA GLN A 447 20.44 -11.72 -12.86
C GLN A 447 21.36 -10.52 -12.61
N LEU A 448 20.98 -9.33 -13.10
CA LEU A 448 21.71 -8.09 -12.85
C LEU A 448 21.85 -7.80 -11.36
N ASN A 449 20.78 -7.91 -10.57
CA ASN A 449 20.82 -7.69 -9.13
C ASN A 449 21.74 -8.68 -8.38
N LYS A 450 22.04 -9.86 -8.95
CA LYS A 450 23.01 -10.81 -8.36
C LYS A 450 24.45 -10.38 -8.63
N ILE A 451 24.69 -9.76 -9.78
CA ILE A 451 26.01 -9.32 -10.25
C ILE A 451 26.34 -7.95 -9.63
N LEU A 452 25.38 -7.03 -9.63
CA LEU A 452 25.48 -5.63 -9.19
C LEU A 452 24.69 -5.46 -7.88
N ARG A 453 25.19 -6.09 -6.81
CA ARG A 453 24.43 -6.29 -5.55
C ARG A 453 23.97 -4.99 -4.87
N ASP A 454 24.73 -3.92 -5.03
CA ASP A 454 24.48 -2.63 -4.38
C ASP A 454 24.01 -1.57 -5.39
N ALA A 455 23.62 -1.99 -6.60
CA ALA A 455 23.02 -1.12 -7.61
C ALA A 455 21.51 -1.36 -7.74
N HIS A 456 20.77 -0.29 -8.00
CA HIS A 456 19.36 -0.32 -8.32
C HIS A 456 19.18 -0.47 -9.83
N ASN A 457 18.84 -1.69 -10.28
CA ASN A 457 18.68 -1.98 -11.70
C ASN A 457 17.22 -1.88 -12.13
N TYR A 458 16.97 -1.07 -13.15
CA TYR A 458 15.66 -0.88 -13.72
C TYR A 458 15.68 -1.11 -15.23
N ILE A 459 14.61 -1.70 -15.74
CA ILE A 459 14.45 -2.05 -17.14
C ILE A 459 13.07 -1.56 -17.57
N GLN A 460 13.01 -0.79 -18.64
CA GLN A 460 11.81 -0.28 -19.27
C GLN A 460 11.63 -0.88 -20.66
#